data_AF-A0A084SQD6-F1
#
_entry.id   AF-A0A084SQD6-F1
#
_cell.length_a   1.000
_cell.length_b   1.000
_cell.length_c   1.000
_cell.angle_alpha   90.00
_cell.angle_beta   90.00
_cell.angle_gamma   90.00
#
_symmetry.space_group_name_H-M   'P 1'
#
loop_
_entity.id
_entity.type
_entity.pdbx_description
1 polymer ?
#
loop_
_entity_poly.entity_id
_entity_poly.type
_entity_poly.pdbx_seq_one_letter_code
_entity_poly.pdbx_strand_id
1 'polypeptide(L)'
;MVWLAALVLLAMPALRRTSRRGTALAGGLLGLVGVLAAPAADAQGPTPSPLSQSIDVQRYKPGPGATDILGVHGARVDGHLGWHLAASVNYASNPLGFLDPRQDDFIYSIVANQVTADLMGSISLWDRFELGVALPITYQSSESGASVTPAFQNGVSGAGLGDLRLVPKAHLLNAGGFDLGVVVPVLLPSAGGNGFRGGAGVSARPQLVGEWGNGEGLRLVANLGANLQPEQQVRNLRTGTELMFAVGAQVPLTEKLAVRANLAGAFGLNDQDMEGRPLELLAAVQYRFSPGLAAHVGGGPGLTRGYGTPGFRLFAGLDWTQPGERAPAPPPAPPAPVDTDADGVTDDKDQCAQGPEDMDGFQDDDGCADPDNDGDGIPDTNDKCPNEPETMNGFQDEDGCPDKEPVDSDKDGLMDDQDKCPTQPEDKDGFQDEDGCPDPDNDKDGVPDWEDQCPMQPEVINGVKDEDGCPDEGKSKVRLEAKRIVILDKVYFATNKDVILPKSFDLLNQVAAILRANPQIELLRVEGHTDNQGKPAKNQNLSERRAANVRAFLIKEGVAAERLESVGYGQTKPVDTNKTAAGRENNRRVEFNILKVAGEEAEQPK
;
A
#
# COMPACT_ATOMS: atom_id res chain seq x y z
N MET A 1 2.46 22.78 17.08
CA MET A 1 1.06 22.53 17.51
C MET A 1 0.11 22.12 16.38
N VAL A 2 0.42 22.31 15.09
CA VAL A 2 -0.50 21.97 13.97
C VAL A 2 -0.33 20.54 13.42
N TRP A 3 0.78 19.85 13.73
CA TRP A 3 1.07 18.51 13.20
C TRP A 3 0.50 17.34 14.01
N LEU A 4 0.09 17.54 15.26
CA LEU A 4 -0.47 16.48 16.11
C LEU A 4 -1.96 16.18 15.83
N ALA A 5 -2.70 17.13 15.27
CA ALA A 5 -4.13 16.94 14.95
C ALA A 5 -4.34 16.16 13.64
N ALA A 6 -3.36 16.12 12.75
CA ALA A 6 -3.48 15.50 11.42
C ALA A 6 -3.42 13.96 11.44
N LEU A 7 -2.71 13.36 12.40
CA LEU A 7 -2.56 11.90 12.50
C LEU A 7 -3.78 11.20 13.12
N VAL A 8 -4.55 11.90 13.95
CA VAL A 8 -5.79 11.35 14.54
C VAL A 8 -6.98 11.44 13.57
N LEU A 9 -6.94 12.37 12.60
CA LEU A 9 -8.04 12.60 11.65
C LEU A 9 -7.93 11.79 10.35
N LEU A 10 -6.77 11.22 10.02
CA LEU A 10 -6.58 10.41 8.79
C LEU A 10 -7.04 8.95 8.92
N ALA A 11 -7.41 8.48 10.12
CA ALA A 11 -7.93 7.12 10.34
C ALA A 11 -9.47 7.03 10.37
N MET A 12 -10.19 8.16 10.31
CA MET A 12 -11.66 8.16 10.47
C MET A 12 -12.51 7.85 9.21
N PRO A 13 -12.02 7.86 7.94
CA PRO A 13 -12.89 7.48 6.81
C PRO A 13 -12.91 5.99 6.46
N ALA A 14 -12.02 5.14 7.01
CA ALA A 14 -11.93 3.72 6.63
C ALA A 14 -12.88 2.79 7.44
N LEU A 15 -13.76 3.35 8.27
CA LEU A 15 -14.61 2.61 9.22
C LEU A 15 -16.07 2.46 8.80
N ARG A 16 -16.42 2.62 7.52
CA ARG A 16 -17.78 2.36 7.04
C ARG A 16 -17.80 1.59 5.72
N ARG A 17 -18.12 0.29 5.83
CA ARG A 17 -18.33 -0.72 4.77
C ARG A 17 -16.99 -1.16 4.15
N THR A 18 -16.63 -2.44 4.12
CA THR A 18 -17.41 -3.60 3.68
C THR A 18 -16.81 -4.90 4.22
N SER A 19 -17.69 -5.83 4.57
CA SER A 19 -17.42 -7.26 4.54
C SER A 19 -17.16 -7.71 3.10
N ARG A 20 -15.99 -8.28 2.81
CA ARG A 20 -15.82 -9.40 1.87
C ARG A 20 -14.38 -9.91 1.97
N ARG A 21 -14.27 -11.25 1.90
CA ARG A 21 -13.05 -12.05 1.97
C ARG A 21 -12.05 -11.63 0.88
N GLY A 22 -10.76 -11.84 1.17
CA GLY A 22 -9.70 -11.98 0.18
C GLY A 22 -8.89 -10.70 -0.09
N THR A 23 -7.57 -10.82 0.14
CA THR A 23 -6.51 -9.97 -0.45
C THR A 23 -6.56 -8.46 -0.21
N ALA A 24 -6.16 -8.02 0.99
CA ALA A 24 -5.68 -6.64 1.20
C ALA A 24 -4.73 -6.56 2.41
N LEU A 25 -3.64 -7.32 2.42
CA LEU A 25 -2.59 -7.26 3.47
C LEU A 25 -1.31 -6.51 3.03
N ALA A 26 -1.31 -5.83 1.89
CA ALA A 26 -0.12 -5.14 1.36
C ALA A 26 -0.15 -3.60 1.44
N GLY A 27 -1.28 -2.97 1.80
CA GLY A 27 -1.43 -1.50 1.70
C GLY A 27 -1.18 -0.70 3.00
N GLY A 28 -1.15 -1.34 4.17
CA GLY A 28 -1.12 -0.65 5.48
C GLY A 28 0.26 -0.50 6.11
N LEU A 29 1.27 -1.25 5.65
CA LEU A 29 2.62 -1.24 6.25
C LEU A 29 3.57 -0.17 5.69
N LEU A 30 3.26 0.42 4.53
CA LEU A 30 4.13 1.40 3.86
C LEU A 30 4.01 2.84 4.41
N GLY A 31 2.97 3.15 5.18
CA GLY A 31 2.78 4.48 5.77
C GLY A 31 3.60 4.75 7.05
N LEU A 32 3.97 3.70 7.80
CA LEU A 32 4.68 3.82 9.08
C LEU A 32 6.20 3.63 8.96
N VAL A 33 6.68 2.98 7.90
CA VAL A 33 8.13 2.92 7.58
C VAL A 33 8.64 4.27 7.05
N GLY A 34 7.77 5.12 6.50
CA GLY A 34 8.13 6.46 6.02
C GLY A 34 8.63 7.44 7.09
N VAL A 35 8.45 7.13 8.39
CA VAL A 35 9.01 7.94 9.49
C VAL A 35 10.48 7.56 9.78
N LEU A 36 10.95 6.40 9.31
CA LEU A 36 12.36 5.97 9.45
C LEU A 36 13.26 6.46 8.30
N ALA A 37 12.69 7.14 7.29
CA ALA A 37 13.41 7.58 6.09
C ALA A 37 13.22 9.08 5.76
N ALA A 38 12.90 9.92 6.75
CA ALA A 38 13.11 11.35 6.57
C ALA A 38 14.63 11.61 6.62
N PRO A 39 15.27 12.13 5.55
CA PRO A 39 16.63 12.63 5.69
C PRO A 39 16.58 13.70 6.78
N ALA A 40 17.48 13.60 7.76
CA ALA A 40 17.76 14.72 8.65
C ALA A 40 18.11 15.89 7.73
N ALA A 41 17.16 16.80 7.52
CA ALA A 41 17.48 18.06 6.90
C ALA A 41 18.55 18.68 7.80
N ASP A 42 19.73 18.96 7.22
CA ASP A 42 20.76 19.81 7.79
C ASP A 42 20.17 21.22 8.00
N ALA A 43 19.29 21.34 8.98
CA ALA A 43 19.00 22.60 9.60
C ALA A 43 20.23 22.87 10.46
N GLN A 44 21.04 23.83 10.03
CA GLN A 44 22.07 24.47 10.85
C GLN A 44 21.39 25.10 12.07
N GLY A 45 21.11 24.26 13.06
CA GLY A 45 20.70 24.67 14.40
C GLY A 45 21.88 25.35 15.09
N PRO A 46 21.61 26.21 16.09
CA PRO A 46 22.67 26.79 16.91
C PRO A 46 23.56 25.66 17.46
N THR A 47 24.88 25.82 17.35
CA THR A 47 25.84 24.89 17.96
C THR A 47 25.51 24.75 19.44
N PRO A 48 25.37 23.51 19.95
CA PRO A 48 24.98 23.30 21.34
C PRO A 48 26.01 23.93 22.27
N SER A 49 25.54 24.53 23.37
CA SER A 49 26.41 25.03 24.42
C SER A 49 27.33 23.90 24.89
N PRO A 50 28.65 24.12 25.06
CA PRO A 50 29.61 23.08 25.45
C PRO A 50 29.39 22.54 26.88
N LEU A 51 28.46 23.14 27.64
CA LEU A 51 28.10 22.79 29.00
C LEU A 51 26.57 22.80 29.17
N SER A 52 25.86 22.10 28.28
CA SER A 52 24.39 22.00 28.35
C SER A 52 23.91 21.25 29.60
N GLN A 53 22.85 21.74 30.23
CA GLN A 53 22.14 20.99 31.29
C GLN A 53 20.87 20.30 30.77
N SER A 54 20.63 20.35 29.46
CA SER A 54 19.42 19.85 28.81
C SER A 54 19.58 18.41 28.32
N ILE A 55 20.34 17.60 29.06
CA ILE A 55 20.56 16.18 28.81
C ILE A 55 19.77 15.40 29.85
N ASP A 56 18.83 14.56 29.41
CA ASP A 56 18.09 13.69 30.32
C ASP A 56 18.94 12.49 30.75
N VAL A 57 19.38 12.51 32.00
CA VAL A 57 20.26 11.49 32.61
C VAL A 57 19.50 10.23 33.02
N GLN A 58 18.18 10.30 33.17
CA GLN A 58 17.35 9.17 33.60
C GLN A 58 17.12 8.19 32.43
N ARG A 59 17.96 7.16 32.28
CA ARG A 59 17.80 6.17 31.18
C ARG A 59 16.68 5.16 31.42
N TYR A 60 16.56 4.63 32.65
CA TYR A 60 15.44 3.77 33.04
C TYR A 60 14.14 4.57 33.09
N LYS A 61 13.25 4.28 32.15
CA LYS A 61 11.96 4.94 32.01
C LYS A 61 10.87 3.88 32.00
N PRO A 62 10.22 3.58 33.14
CA PRO A 62 9.18 2.55 33.19
C PRO A 62 8.05 2.92 32.23
N GLY A 63 7.50 1.92 31.56
CA GLY A 63 6.44 2.10 30.58
C GLY A 63 5.05 2.12 31.24
N PRO A 64 4.09 2.90 30.72
CA PRO A 64 2.76 3.04 31.31
C PRO A 64 1.80 1.88 30.96
N GLY A 65 2.20 0.96 30.07
CA GLY A 65 1.36 -0.16 29.63
C GLY A 65 1.37 -1.31 30.63
N ALA A 66 0.24 -2.01 30.77
CA ALA A 66 0.12 -3.17 31.67
C ALA A 66 1.04 -4.34 31.28
N THR A 67 1.45 -4.41 30.01
CA THR A 67 2.24 -5.50 29.45
C THR A 67 3.75 -5.19 29.49
N ASP A 68 4.16 -3.97 29.84
CA ASP A 68 5.56 -3.56 29.84
C ASP A 68 6.39 -4.31 30.91
N ILE A 69 7.65 -4.64 30.64
CA ILE A 69 8.57 -5.36 31.54
C ILE A 69 9.71 -4.44 31.94
N LEU A 70 9.63 -3.82 33.12
CA LEU A 70 10.70 -2.98 33.68
C LEU A 70 11.22 -1.94 32.64
N GLY A 71 10.34 -1.16 32.01
CA GLY A 71 10.76 -0.17 30.99
C GLY A 71 11.03 -0.74 29.58
N VAL A 72 10.92 -2.06 29.38
CA VAL A 72 10.81 -2.67 28.05
C VAL A 72 9.33 -2.72 27.67
N HIS A 73 8.92 -2.03 26.60
CA HIS A 73 7.51 -2.01 26.21
C HIS A 73 7.04 -3.36 25.67
N GLY A 74 5.85 -3.83 26.06
CA GLY A 74 5.23 -5.02 25.49
C GLY A 74 4.48 -4.74 24.17
N ALA A 75 4.33 -5.76 23.31
CA ALA A 75 3.62 -5.61 22.05
C ALA A 75 2.10 -5.69 22.22
N ARG A 76 1.65 -6.44 23.24
CA ARG A 76 0.22 -6.67 23.53
C ARG A 76 -0.46 -5.43 24.11
N VAL A 77 -1.73 -5.28 23.73
CA VAL A 77 -2.68 -4.26 24.18
C VAL A 77 -3.85 -4.98 24.87
N ASP A 78 -4.46 -4.35 25.87
CA ASP A 78 -5.61 -4.90 26.59
C ASP A 78 -6.92 -4.75 25.77
N GLY A 79 -8.02 -5.30 26.27
CA GLY A 79 -9.34 -5.11 25.68
C GLY A 79 -9.77 -3.64 25.66
N HIS A 80 -10.74 -3.31 24.81
CA HIS A 80 -11.27 -1.95 24.67
C HIS A 80 -11.74 -1.39 26.01
N LEU A 81 -11.30 -0.16 26.30
CA LEU A 81 -11.51 0.56 27.56
C LEU A 81 -10.84 -0.10 28.78
N GLY A 82 -9.95 -1.06 28.57
CA GLY A 82 -9.03 -1.54 29.58
C GLY A 82 -8.08 -0.43 29.97
N TRP A 83 -7.80 -0.29 31.25
CA TRP A 83 -6.94 0.78 31.74
C TRP A 83 -6.02 0.30 32.85
N HIS A 84 -4.88 0.96 32.91
CA HIS A 84 -3.79 0.62 33.81
C HIS A 84 -3.34 1.90 34.51
N LEU A 85 -3.06 1.80 35.80
CA LEU A 85 -2.41 2.82 36.60
C LEU A 85 -1.20 2.21 37.28
N ALA A 86 -0.09 2.92 37.26
CA ALA A 86 1.11 2.49 37.94
C ALA A 86 1.82 3.67 38.61
N ALA A 87 2.46 3.38 39.73
CA ALA A 87 3.37 4.29 40.41
C ALA A 87 4.68 3.55 40.70
N SER A 88 5.80 4.15 40.34
CA SER A 88 7.12 3.57 40.64
C SER A 88 8.09 4.59 41.18
N VAL A 89 8.93 4.19 42.12
CA VAL A 89 10.07 4.95 42.61
C VAL A 89 11.34 4.23 42.23
N ASN A 90 12.33 4.96 41.76
CA ASN A 90 13.66 4.41 41.51
C ASN A 90 14.75 5.36 41.99
N TYR A 91 15.85 4.78 42.48
CA TYR A 91 17.06 5.46 42.93
C TYR A 91 18.22 5.02 42.05
N ALA A 92 18.98 5.97 41.51
CA ALA A 92 20.18 5.76 40.70
C ALA A 92 21.39 6.44 41.36
N SER A 93 22.48 5.69 41.51
CA SER A 93 23.75 6.17 42.05
C SER A 93 24.70 6.63 40.94
N ASN A 94 25.27 7.83 41.06
CA ASN A 94 26.26 8.43 40.16
C ASN A 94 25.94 8.27 38.66
N PRO A 95 24.71 8.60 38.18
CA PRO A 95 24.36 8.41 36.78
C PRO A 95 25.06 9.40 35.83
N LEU A 96 25.68 10.48 36.33
CA LEU A 96 26.47 11.39 35.50
C LEU A 96 27.62 12.01 36.30
N GLY A 97 28.83 11.94 35.76
CA GLY A 97 30.01 12.56 36.36
C GLY A 97 31.22 12.57 35.44
N PHE A 98 32.31 13.19 35.90
CA PHE A 98 33.62 13.14 35.25
C PHE A 98 34.44 11.99 35.81
N LEU A 99 34.82 11.06 34.94
CA LEU A 99 35.60 9.86 35.28
C LEU A 99 37.09 10.08 35.01
N ASP A 100 37.97 9.63 35.91
CA ASP A 100 39.38 9.43 35.62
C ASP A 100 39.57 8.02 35.03
N PRO A 101 39.84 7.86 33.72
CA PRO A 101 39.99 6.54 33.10
C PRO A 101 41.21 5.77 33.61
N ARG A 102 42.16 6.43 34.30
CA ARG A 102 43.36 5.77 34.85
C ARG A 102 43.08 5.05 36.16
N GLN A 103 42.09 5.52 36.92
CA GLN A 103 41.74 5.02 38.25
C GLN A 103 40.36 4.34 38.27
N ASP A 104 39.59 4.44 37.18
CA ASP A 104 38.17 4.03 37.07
C ASP A 104 37.31 4.59 38.22
N ASP A 105 37.58 5.86 38.59
CA ASP A 105 36.88 6.55 39.68
C ASP A 105 36.39 7.93 39.25
N PHE A 106 35.25 8.35 39.79
CA PHE A 106 34.66 9.64 39.47
C PHE A 106 35.41 10.75 40.21
N ILE A 107 36.04 11.66 39.46
CA ILE A 107 36.67 12.86 40.00
C ILE A 107 35.60 13.83 40.53
N TYR A 108 34.43 13.85 39.88
CA TYR A 108 33.31 14.70 40.26
C TYR A 108 31.98 14.14 39.75
N SER A 109 31.05 13.88 40.67
CA SER A 109 29.70 13.44 40.32
C SER A 109 28.79 14.65 40.08
N ILE A 110 28.50 14.94 38.80
CA ILE A 110 27.57 16.01 38.39
C ILE A 110 26.18 15.70 38.93
N VAL A 111 25.73 14.46 38.77
CA VAL A 111 24.54 13.90 39.41
C VAL A 111 25.00 12.71 40.23
N ALA A 112 25.06 12.86 41.55
CA ALA A 112 25.52 11.84 42.48
C ALA A 112 24.39 10.91 42.93
N ASN A 113 23.22 11.48 43.21
CA ASN A 113 22.04 10.71 43.58
C ASN A 113 20.85 11.20 42.78
N GLN A 114 20.06 10.29 42.23
CA GLN A 114 18.83 10.62 41.53
C GLN A 114 17.71 9.71 42.02
N VAL A 115 16.64 10.29 42.56
CA VAL A 115 15.40 9.61 42.92
C VAL A 115 14.30 10.10 42.00
N THR A 116 13.67 9.19 41.27
CA THR A 116 12.57 9.53 40.36
C THR A 116 11.32 8.75 40.76
N ALA A 117 10.22 9.48 40.95
CA ALA A 117 8.87 8.93 41.11
C ALA A 117 8.12 9.11 39.78
N ASP A 118 7.74 8.00 39.15
CA ASP A 118 6.94 7.98 37.92
C ASP A 118 5.48 7.68 38.28
N LEU A 119 4.57 8.59 37.90
CA LEU A 119 3.13 8.35 37.90
C LEU A 119 2.68 8.06 36.48
N MET A 120 2.04 6.91 36.28
CA MET A 120 1.79 6.36 34.95
C MET A 120 0.36 5.87 34.82
N GLY A 121 -0.18 5.97 33.61
CA GLY A 121 -1.42 5.30 33.28
C GLY A 121 -1.62 5.14 31.78
N SER A 122 -2.43 4.17 31.39
CA SER A 122 -2.76 3.92 29.99
C SER A 122 -4.20 3.47 29.83
N ILE A 123 -4.73 3.67 28.62
CA ILE A 123 -6.04 3.18 28.19
C ILE A 123 -5.91 2.46 26.85
N SER A 124 -6.58 1.31 26.73
CA SER A 124 -6.64 0.48 25.53
C SER A 124 -7.91 0.78 24.72
N LEU A 125 -7.79 0.81 23.40
CA LEU A 125 -8.83 1.21 22.46
C LEU A 125 -8.92 0.20 21.31
N TRP A 126 -10.14 -0.27 21.03
CA TRP A 126 -10.45 -1.19 19.93
C TRP A 126 -9.59 -2.47 19.88
N ASP A 127 -9.13 -2.96 21.04
CA ASP A 127 -8.27 -4.14 21.17
C ASP A 127 -6.95 -4.07 20.37
N ARG A 128 -6.55 -2.87 19.92
CA ARG A 128 -5.44 -2.67 18.97
C ARG A 128 -4.53 -1.51 19.32
N PHE A 129 -5.04 -0.50 20.02
CA PHE A 129 -4.29 0.70 20.35
C PHE A 129 -4.22 0.91 21.86
N GLU A 130 -3.10 1.36 22.38
CA GLU A 130 -2.96 1.77 23.78
C GLU A 130 -2.37 3.19 23.80
N LEU A 131 -2.99 4.07 24.58
CA LEU A 131 -2.47 5.42 24.82
C LEU A 131 -2.05 5.54 26.27
N GLY A 132 -0.74 5.61 26.49
CA GLY A 132 -0.13 5.81 27.80
C GLY A 132 0.31 7.25 28.07
N VAL A 133 0.38 7.60 29.34
CA VAL A 133 0.96 8.84 29.87
C VAL A 133 1.85 8.49 31.05
N ALA A 134 3.03 9.12 31.15
CA ALA A 134 3.91 8.99 32.30
C ALA A 134 4.50 10.34 32.71
N LEU A 135 4.34 10.69 34.00
CA LEU A 135 4.82 11.92 34.61
C LEU A 135 5.94 11.60 35.61
N PRO A 136 7.20 11.88 35.27
CA PRO A 136 8.33 11.72 36.19
C PRO A 136 8.52 12.96 37.09
N ILE A 137 8.71 12.72 38.38
CA ILE A 137 9.09 13.72 39.39
C ILE A 137 10.44 13.30 39.94
N THR A 138 11.47 14.10 39.68
CA THR A 138 12.87 13.76 39.98
C THR A 138 13.43 14.68 41.05
N TYR A 139 13.96 14.10 42.11
CA TYR A 139 14.89 14.74 43.02
C TYR A 139 16.30 14.26 42.72
N GLN A 140 17.26 15.18 42.69
CA GLN A 140 18.66 14.81 42.49
C GLN A 140 19.58 15.65 43.39
N SER A 141 20.77 15.14 43.64
CA SER A 141 21.83 15.85 44.33
C SER A 141 23.17 15.64 43.64
N SER A 142 24.08 16.60 43.80
CA SER A 142 25.46 16.55 43.32
C SER A 142 26.43 16.46 44.50
N GLU A 143 27.65 16.00 44.24
CA GLU A 143 28.75 16.15 45.20
C GLU A 143 29.20 17.62 45.29
N SER A 144 29.77 18.03 46.43
CA SER A 144 30.37 19.35 46.56
C SER A 144 31.74 19.37 45.87
N GLY A 145 31.80 20.00 44.70
CA GLY A 145 33.02 20.03 43.87
C GLY A 145 33.25 21.39 43.23
N ALA A 146 33.35 22.42 44.09
CA ALA A 146 33.59 23.81 43.71
C ALA A 146 34.88 24.05 42.88
N SER A 147 35.71 23.03 42.68
CA SER A 147 37.04 23.09 42.07
C SER A 147 37.12 22.70 40.59
N VAL A 148 36.05 22.19 39.94
CA VAL A 148 36.14 21.61 38.58
C VAL A 148 35.61 22.52 37.46
N THR A 149 34.53 23.29 37.67
CA THR A 149 34.08 24.30 36.69
C THR A 149 33.12 25.35 37.31
N PRO A 150 33.23 26.64 36.94
CA PRO A 150 32.30 27.69 37.37
C PRO A 150 30.83 27.41 37.05
N ALA A 151 30.55 26.68 35.96
CA ALA A 151 29.19 26.40 35.49
C ALA A 151 28.36 25.51 36.43
N PHE A 152 29.01 24.77 37.33
CA PHE A 152 28.35 23.86 38.29
C PHE A 152 28.66 24.22 39.76
N GLN A 153 29.12 25.45 40.04
CA GLN A 153 29.50 25.87 41.40
C GLN A 153 28.37 25.74 42.44
N ASN A 154 27.11 25.86 42.01
CA ASN A 154 25.94 25.72 42.88
C ASN A 154 25.37 24.29 42.91
N GLY A 155 26.00 23.33 42.21
CA GLY A 155 25.47 21.97 42.02
C GLY A 155 24.18 21.94 41.20
N VAL A 156 23.61 20.75 41.03
CA VAL A 156 22.30 20.55 40.36
C VAL A 156 21.22 20.02 41.30
N SER A 157 21.42 20.22 42.61
CA SER A 157 20.55 19.69 43.66
C SER A 157 19.15 20.31 43.63
N GLY A 158 18.11 19.48 43.66
CA GLY A 158 16.72 19.94 43.72
C GLY A 158 15.69 18.91 43.25
N ALA A 159 14.43 19.18 43.58
CA ALA A 159 13.27 18.46 43.05
C ALA A 159 12.65 19.22 41.88
N GLY A 160 12.18 18.50 40.86
CA GLY A 160 11.45 19.08 39.75
C GLY A 160 10.76 18.02 38.91
N LEU A 161 9.90 18.48 38.00
CA LEU A 161 9.35 17.60 36.96
C LEU A 161 10.45 17.21 35.98
N GLY A 162 10.42 15.96 35.53
CA GLY A 162 11.06 15.55 34.30
C GLY A 162 10.16 15.81 33.09
N ASP A 163 10.51 15.25 31.95
CA ASP A 163 9.73 15.38 30.73
C ASP A 163 8.50 14.44 30.74
N LEU A 164 7.31 15.03 30.56
CA LEU A 164 6.04 14.31 30.44
C LEU A 164 6.08 13.43 29.19
N ARG A 165 5.71 12.16 29.33
CA ARG A 165 5.74 11.18 28.24
C ARG A 165 4.33 10.84 27.79
N LEU A 166 4.07 10.95 26.50
CA LEU A 166 2.90 10.38 25.83
C LEU A 166 3.35 9.13 25.08
N VAL A 167 2.68 8.01 25.28
CA VAL A 167 3.12 6.70 24.80
C VAL A 167 2.00 6.03 23.99
N PRO A 168 1.78 6.45 22.73
CA PRO A 168 0.96 5.69 21.80
C PRO A 168 1.63 4.37 21.43
N LYS A 169 0.84 3.30 21.44
CA LYS A 169 1.20 1.94 21.08
C LYS A 169 0.13 1.35 20.16
N ALA A 170 0.56 0.58 19.17
CA ALA A 170 -0.31 -0.16 18.27
C ALA A 170 0.13 -1.63 18.19
N HIS A 171 -0.80 -2.55 18.43
CA HIS A 171 -0.62 -3.98 18.21
C HIS A 171 -0.91 -4.31 16.74
N LEU A 172 0.08 -4.85 16.03
CA LEU A 172 0.01 -5.06 14.60
C LEU A 172 -0.53 -6.46 14.27
N LEU A 173 0.12 -7.50 14.80
CA LEU A 173 -0.21 -8.88 14.49
C LEU A 173 0.05 -9.80 15.69
N ASN A 174 -0.66 -10.91 15.69
CA ASN A 174 -0.45 -12.06 16.55
C ASN A 174 -0.37 -13.30 15.65
N ALA A 175 0.69 -14.09 15.80
CA ALA A 175 0.89 -15.33 15.07
C ALA A 175 1.57 -16.37 15.98
N GLY A 176 0.86 -17.44 16.36
CA GLY A 176 1.46 -18.59 17.03
C GLY A 176 2.17 -18.28 18.36
N GLY A 177 1.65 -17.36 19.17
CA GLY A 177 2.26 -16.95 20.44
C GLY A 177 3.33 -15.86 20.32
N PHE A 178 3.56 -15.35 19.11
CA PHE A 178 4.34 -14.15 18.85
C PHE A 178 3.44 -12.95 18.54
N ASP A 179 3.69 -11.84 19.21
CA ASP A 179 3.02 -10.56 19.06
C ASP A 179 4.01 -9.51 18.53
N LEU A 180 3.58 -8.71 17.56
CA LEU A 180 4.36 -7.60 17.04
C LEU A 180 3.59 -6.29 17.21
N GLY A 181 4.28 -5.26 17.67
CA GLY A 181 3.72 -3.94 17.89
C GLY A 181 4.69 -2.82 17.56
N VAL A 182 4.16 -1.60 17.49
CA VAL A 182 4.94 -0.37 17.37
C VAL A 182 4.56 0.54 18.53
N VAL A 183 5.55 1.15 19.17
CA VAL A 183 5.36 2.13 20.24
C VAL A 183 6.17 3.38 19.93
N VAL A 184 5.60 4.56 20.20
CA VAL A 184 6.27 5.84 19.92
C VAL A 184 6.16 6.76 21.12
N PRO A 185 6.95 6.56 22.20
CA PRO A 185 7.03 7.51 23.29
C PRO A 185 7.49 8.89 22.79
N VAL A 186 6.67 9.91 23.05
CA VAL A 186 6.96 11.32 22.80
C VAL A 186 7.19 12.00 24.13
N LEU A 187 8.36 12.61 24.31
CA LEU A 187 8.72 13.33 25.51
C LEU A 187 8.51 14.83 25.27
N LEU A 188 7.72 15.45 26.13
CA LEU A 188 7.41 16.87 26.12
C LEU A 188 8.33 17.58 27.11
N PRO A 189 8.95 18.73 26.75
CA PRO A 189 10.01 19.38 27.53
C PRO A 189 9.49 20.11 28.79
N SER A 190 8.76 19.42 29.66
CA SER A 190 8.20 19.97 30.90
C SER A 190 9.24 20.22 31.98
N ALA A 191 10.43 19.61 31.89
CA ALA A 191 11.55 19.92 32.77
C ALA A 191 12.22 21.28 32.43
N GLY A 192 11.94 21.83 31.24
CA GLY A 192 12.53 23.08 30.76
C GLY A 192 14.02 23.00 30.41
N GLY A 193 14.55 21.78 30.19
CA GLY A 193 15.94 21.57 29.78
C GLY A 193 17.00 21.96 30.82
N ASN A 194 16.65 22.00 32.10
CA ASN A 194 17.56 22.43 33.17
C ASN A 194 17.85 21.32 34.18
N GLY A 195 19.08 21.31 34.70
CA GLY A 195 19.51 20.37 35.73
C GLY A 195 19.36 18.91 35.32
N PHE A 196 19.58 18.53 34.07
CA PHE A 196 19.68 17.11 33.67
C PHE A 196 18.42 16.23 33.86
N ARG A 197 17.25 16.85 34.07
CA ARG A 197 15.97 16.14 34.29
C ARG A 197 15.13 15.96 33.01
N GLY A 198 15.56 16.54 31.90
CA GLY A 198 14.83 16.52 30.63
C GLY A 198 15.64 17.14 29.49
N GLY A 199 15.14 16.94 28.28
CA GLY A 199 15.76 17.38 27.03
C GLY A 199 15.56 18.87 26.75
N ALA A 200 16.31 19.39 25.78
CA ALA A 200 16.20 20.77 25.30
C ALA A 200 14.92 21.06 24.50
N GLY A 201 14.12 20.04 24.18
CA GLY A 201 12.95 20.16 23.33
C GLY A 201 12.16 18.86 23.26
N VAL A 202 11.15 18.85 22.39
CA VAL A 202 10.36 17.63 22.13
C VAL A 202 11.26 16.56 21.54
N SER A 203 11.17 15.34 22.07
CA SER A 203 11.86 14.17 21.50
C SER A 203 10.88 13.03 21.28
N ALA A 204 11.23 12.12 20.38
CA ALA A 204 10.42 10.96 20.03
C ALA A 204 11.27 9.70 20.01
N ARG A 205 10.70 8.59 20.48
CA ARG A 205 11.40 7.30 20.59
C ARG A 205 10.68 6.20 19.81
N PRO A 206 10.54 6.25 18.48
CA PRO A 206 9.89 5.17 17.75
C PRO A 206 10.61 3.82 17.99
N GLN A 207 9.85 2.78 18.33
CA GLN A 207 10.35 1.42 18.55
C GLN A 207 9.44 0.38 17.90
N LEU A 208 10.07 -0.63 17.30
CA LEU A 208 9.45 -1.91 16.98
C LEU A 208 9.57 -2.81 18.20
N VAL A 209 8.48 -3.51 18.52
CA VAL A 209 8.38 -4.36 19.71
C VAL A 209 7.92 -5.74 19.29
N GLY A 210 8.74 -6.75 19.58
CA GLY A 210 8.37 -8.16 19.45
C GLY A 210 8.17 -8.77 20.84
N GLU A 211 7.12 -9.53 21.02
CA GLU A 211 6.84 -10.27 22.24
C GLU A 211 6.54 -11.73 21.90
N TRP A 212 7.12 -12.65 22.64
CA TRP A 212 6.83 -14.07 22.55
C TRP A 212 6.37 -14.57 23.93
N GLY A 213 5.37 -15.43 23.95
CA GLY A 213 4.93 -16.09 25.18
C GLY A 213 4.60 -17.56 24.97
N ASN A 214 4.74 -18.36 26.03
CA ASN A 214 4.29 -19.74 26.05
C ASN A 214 2.98 -19.90 26.87
N GLY A 215 2.34 -21.07 26.77
CA GLY A 215 1.13 -21.37 27.53
C GLY A 215 1.33 -21.46 29.06
N GLU A 216 2.58 -21.51 29.52
CA GLU A 216 2.97 -21.59 30.94
C GLU A 216 3.17 -20.20 31.58
N GLY A 217 3.03 -19.12 30.79
CA GLY A 217 3.11 -17.73 31.25
C GLY A 217 4.51 -17.10 31.20
N LEU A 218 5.52 -17.80 30.67
CA LEU A 218 6.80 -17.19 30.31
C LEU A 218 6.59 -16.16 29.20
N ARG A 219 7.23 -14.99 29.34
CA ARG A 219 7.21 -13.94 28.34
C ARG A 219 8.62 -13.45 28.05
N LEU A 220 8.93 -13.29 26.78
CA LEU A 220 10.14 -12.63 26.28
C LEU A 220 9.71 -11.45 25.42
N VAL A 221 10.35 -10.30 25.61
CA VAL A 221 10.04 -9.06 24.91
C VAL A 221 11.33 -8.45 24.39
N ALA A 222 11.32 -7.95 23.17
CA ALA A 222 12.46 -7.30 22.55
C ALA A 222 12.03 -6.00 21.86
N ASN A 223 12.79 -4.93 22.10
CA ASN A 223 12.55 -3.61 21.56
C ASN A 223 13.77 -3.19 20.75
N LEU A 224 13.50 -2.63 19.56
CA LEU A 224 14.51 -1.98 18.73
C LEU A 224 13.95 -0.64 18.26
N GLY A 225 14.69 0.44 18.44
CA GLY A 225 14.22 1.76 18.05
C GLY A 225 15.29 2.82 17.99
N ALA A 226 14.87 4.08 17.84
CA ALA A 226 15.74 5.23 17.80
C ALA A 226 15.25 6.32 18.76
N ASN A 227 16.16 7.01 19.43
CA ASN A 227 15.88 8.21 20.21
C ASN A 227 16.16 9.44 19.33
N LEU A 228 15.12 10.14 18.90
CA LEU A 228 15.21 11.34 18.08
C LEU A 228 15.13 12.57 18.98
N GLN A 229 16.26 13.24 19.20
CA GLN A 229 16.36 14.41 20.07
C GLN A 229 17.36 15.45 19.53
N PRO A 230 17.23 16.73 19.90
CA PRO A 230 18.22 17.75 19.58
C PRO A 230 19.61 17.40 20.13
N GLU A 231 20.66 17.73 19.38
CA GLU A 231 22.03 17.51 19.82
C GLU A 231 22.36 18.41 21.03
N GLN A 232 22.99 17.84 22.06
CA GLN A 232 23.43 18.55 23.28
C GLN A 232 24.85 18.11 23.63
N GLN A 233 25.63 19.03 24.18
CA GLN A 233 27.03 18.77 24.52
C GLN A 233 27.36 19.15 25.96
N VAL A 234 28.09 18.28 26.64
CA VAL A 234 28.75 18.54 27.92
C VAL A 234 30.18 18.05 27.83
N ARG A 235 31.13 18.98 27.65
CA ARG A 235 32.55 18.66 27.45
C ARG A 235 32.75 17.69 26.27
N ASN A 236 33.23 16.48 26.56
CA ASN A 236 33.45 15.39 25.61
C ASN A 236 32.19 14.57 25.32
N LEU A 237 31.15 14.66 26.16
CA LEU A 237 29.89 13.96 25.92
C LEU A 237 29.04 14.74 24.92
N ARG A 238 28.70 14.10 23.80
CA ARG A 238 27.77 14.62 22.79
C ARG A 238 26.58 13.68 22.66
N THR A 239 25.42 14.14 23.11
CA THR A 239 24.17 13.38 23.02
C THR A 239 23.34 13.88 21.83
N GLY A 240 22.64 12.97 21.16
CA GLY A 240 21.85 13.29 19.97
C GLY A 240 21.01 12.09 19.57
N THR A 241 20.92 11.82 18.27
CA THR A 241 20.20 10.64 17.78
C THR A 241 20.94 9.35 18.13
N GLU A 242 20.26 8.44 18.82
CA GLU A 242 20.79 7.15 19.27
C GLU A 242 19.93 6.00 18.77
N LEU A 243 20.54 4.86 18.48
CA LEU A 243 19.83 3.60 18.33
C LEU A 243 19.72 2.92 19.70
N MET A 244 18.51 2.47 20.02
CA MET A 244 18.15 1.87 21.30
C MET A 244 17.77 0.41 21.10
N PHE A 245 18.17 -0.43 22.03
CA PHE A 245 17.73 -1.82 22.11
C PHE A 245 17.41 -2.18 23.55
N ALA A 246 16.43 -3.07 23.75
CA ALA A 246 16.16 -3.65 25.04
C ALA A 246 15.58 -5.05 24.90
N VAL A 247 15.90 -5.93 25.84
CA VAL A 247 15.27 -7.24 25.98
C VAL A 247 14.74 -7.40 27.39
N GLY A 248 13.58 -7.99 27.54
CA GLY A 248 12.89 -8.21 28.79
C GLY A 248 12.40 -9.65 28.89
N ALA A 249 12.40 -10.20 30.09
CA ALA A 249 11.86 -11.51 30.38
C ALA A 249 10.98 -11.45 31.64
N GLN A 250 9.88 -12.19 31.63
CA GLN A 250 9.05 -12.44 32.80
C GLN A 250 8.82 -13.94 32.94
N VAL A 251 9.23 -14.48 34.08
CA VAL A 251 9.12 -15.91 34.42
C VAL A 251 8.17 -16.05 35.61
N PRO A 252 6.98 -16.65 35.44
CA PRO A 252 6.12 -16.96 36.57
C PRO A 252 6.75 -18.08 37.41
N LEU A 253 6.89 -17.85 38.72
CA LEU A 253 7.36 -18.87 39.68
C LEU A 253 6.17 -19.59 40.33
N THR A 254 5.09 -18.86 40.59
CA THR A 254 3.82 -19.35 41.11
C THR A 254 2.67 -18.53 40.51
N GLU A 255 1.42 -18.83 40.88
CA GLU A 255 0.28 -18.00 40.48
C GLU A 255 0.37 -16.53 40.94
N LYS A 256 1.12 -16.27 42.02
CA LYS A 256 1.27 -14.94 42.63
C LYS A 256 2.66 -14.33 42.45
N LEU A 257 3.70 -15.15 42.25
CA LEU A 257 5.08 -14.68 42.17
C LEU A 257 5.62 -14.81 40.75
N ALA A 258 6.29 -13.77 40.28
CA ALA A 258 7.04 -13.78 39.03
C ALA A 258 8.38 -13.07 39.19
N VAL A 259 9.38 -13.50 38.44
CA VAL A 259 10.65 -12.79 38.27
C VAL A 259 10.61 -12.04 36.96
N ARG A 260 11.07 -10.79 36.97
CA ARG A 260 11.22 -9.95 35.79
C ARG A 260 12.66 -9.53 35.66
N ALA A 261 13.18 -9.51 34.44
CA ALA A 261 14.50 -9.00 34.15
C ALA A 261 14.49 -8.20 32.85
N ASN A 262 15.39 -7.24 32.74
CA ASN A 262 15.67 -6.55 31.49
C ASN A 262 17.18 -6.37 31.28
N LEU A 263 17.56 -6.18 30.03
CA LEU A 263 18.83 -5.60 29.61
C LEU A 263 18.51 -4.52 28.60
N ALA A 264 18.91 -3.27 28.86
CA ALA A 264 18.62 -2.14 28.00
C ALA A 264 19.88 -1.32 27.72
N GLY A 265 20.05 -0.89 26.48
CA GLY A 265 21.19 -0.08 26.07
C GLY A 265 20.93 0.76 24.84
N ALA A 266 21.92 1.57 24.50
CA ALA A 266 21.91 2.39 23.30
C ALA A 266 23.32 2.63 22.74
N PHE A 267 23.38 3.07 21.50
CA PHE A 267 24.59 3.50 20.83
C PHE A 267 24.31 4.74 19.98
N GLY A 268 25.14 5.78 20.12
CA GLY A 268 25.06 6.98 19.30
C GLY A 268 25.45 6.70 17.85
N LEU A 269 24.71 7.26 16.88
CA LEU A 269 25.03 7.08 15.45
C LEU A 269 26.34 7.76 15.03
N ASN A 270 26.66 8.88 15.68
CA ASN A 270 27.84 9.70 15.39
C ASN A 270 28.86 9.71 16.54
N ASP A 271 28.64 8.87 17.56
CA ASP A 271 29.50 8.81 18.75
C ASP A 271 30.32 7.52 18.71
N GLN A 272 31.64 7.66 18.63
CA GLN A 272 32.58 6.54 18.66
C GLN A 272 33.08 6.25 20.07
N ASP A 273 32.80 7.15 21.02
CA ASP A 273 33.34 7.11 22.37
C ASP A 273 32.49 6.20 23.28
N MET A 274 33.07 5.77 24.40
CA MET A 274 32.41 4.83 25.33
C MET A 274 31.38 5.53 26.20
N GLU A 275 31.49 6.84 26.36
CA GLU A 275 30.62 7.72 27.14
C GLU A 275 29.19 7.76 26.57
N GLY A 276 29.02 7.57 25.26
CA GLY A 276 27.72 7.49 24.57
C GLY A 276 27.06 6.11 24.54
N ARG A 277 27.60 5.12 25.27
CA ARG A 277 27.15 3.72 25.21
C ARG A 277 26.62 3.22 26.55
N PRO A 278 25.40 3.61 26.95
CA PRO A 278 24.80 3.12 28.18
C PRO A 278 24.30 1.68 28.03
N LEU A 279 24.51 0.88 29.07
CA LEU A 279 24.02 -0.49 29.18
C LEU A 279 23.68 -0.79 30.65
N GLU A 280 22.45 -1.21 30.92
CA GLU A 280 21.92 -1.47 32.26
C GLU A 280 21.20 -2.83 32.29
N LEU A 281 21.45 -3.62 33.35
CA LEU A 281 20.82 -4.91 33.59
C LEU A 281 20.01 -4.82 34.88
N LEU A 282 18.70 -5.04 34.83
CA LEU A 282 17.82 -4.96 36.00
C LEU A 282 17.06 -6.26 36.21
N ALA A 283 16.79 -6.58 37.47
CA ALA A 283 15.91 -7.68 37.84
C ALA A 283 14.98 -7.27 38.99
N ALA A 284 13.80 -7.86 39.03
CA ALA A 284 12.79 -7.62 40.05
C ALA A 284 12.00 -8.89 40.37
N VAL A 285 11.51 -8.95 41.60
CA VAL A 285 10.48 -9.89 42.00
C VAL A 285 9.15 -9.15 42.01
N GLN A 286 8.15 -9.72 41.35
CA GLN A 286 6.78 -9.23 41.33
C GLN A 286 5.89 -10.15 42.15
N TYR A 287 5.07 -9.56 43.01
CA TYR A 287 4.01 -10.22 43.75
C TYR A 287 2.63 -9.68 43.33
N ARG A 288 1.74 -10.58 42.94
CA ARG A 288 0.36 -10.30 42.55
C ARG A 288 -0.56 -10.52 43.75
N PHE A 289 -1.17 -9.45 44.24
CA PHE A 289 -2.12 -9.47 45.35
C PHE A 289 -3.51 -9.94 44.91
N SER A 290 -3.94 -9.52 43.72
CA SER A 290 -5.21 -9.88 43.09
C SER A 290 -5.06 -9.86 41.56
N PRO A 291 -6.04 -10.35 40.77
CA PRO A 291 -5.95 -10.39 39.30
C PRO A 291 -5.67 -9.06 38.59
N GLY A 292 -5.79 -7.93 39.28
CA GLY A 292 -5.46 -6.61 38.77
C GLY A 292 -4.47 -5.81 39.62
N LEU A 293 -4.00 -6.28 40.79
CA LEU A 293 -3.09 -5.51 41.65
C LEU A 293 -1.78 -6.27 41.87
N ALA A 294 -0.66 -5.66 41.53
CA ALA A 294 0.66 -6.21 41.76
C ALA A 294 1.64 -5.15 42.28
N ALA A 295 2.66 -5.60 43.02
CA ALA A 295 3.82 -4.79 43.32
C ALA A 295 5.08 -5.51 42.89
N HIS A 296 6.13 -4.74 42.62
CA HIS A 296 7.44 -5.28 42.32
C HIS A 296 8.53 -4.50 43.05
N VAL A 297 9.60 -5.18 43.38
CA VAL A 297 10.81 -4.59 43.95
C VAL A 297 12.03 -5.22 43.30
N GLY A 298 13.02 -4.40 42.99
CA GLY A 298 14.16 -4.85 42.21
C GLY A 298 15.31 -3.87 42.21
N GLY A 299 16.32 -4.23 41.45
CA GLY A 299 17.50 -3.44 41.25
C GLY A 299 18.46 -4.11 40.28
N GLY A 300 19.57 -3.44 40.03
CA GLY A 300 20.62 -4.00 39.21
C GLY A 300 21.75 -3.01 38.92
N PRO A 301 22.85 -3.50 38.34
CA PRO A 301 24.02 -2.69 38.03
C PRO A 301 23.91 -2.00 36.66
N GLY A 302 24.62 -0.90 36.53
CA GLY A 302 25.10 -0.47 35.22
C GLY A 302 26.25 -1.35 34.75
N LEU A 303 26.22 -1.80 33.50
CA LEU A 303 27.26 -2.64 32.91
C LEU A 303 28.35 -1.82 32.18
N THR A 304 28.11 -0.52 31.99
CA THR A 304 29.02 0.43 31.33
C THR A 304 29.12 1.72 32.12
N ARG A 305 30.09 2.58 31.78
CA ARG A 305 30.20 3.96 32.29
C ARG A 305 29.56 5.00 31.36
N GLY A 306 28.74 4.57 30.39
CA GLY A 306 28.03 5.48 29.50
C GLY A 306 27.06 6.39 30.26
N TYR A 307 26.82 7.60 29.75
CA TYR A 307 26.03 8.61 30.44
C TYR A 307 24.63 8.10 30.84
N GLY A 308 24.20 8.46 32.05
CA GLY A 308 22.91 8.01 32.60
C GLY A 308 22.89 6.54 33.04
N THR A 309 23.99 5.79 32.86
CA THR A 309 24.15 4.44 33.43
C THR A 309 24.60 4.57 34.88
N PRO A 310 23.75 4.19 35.85
CA PRO A 310 24.14 4.32 37.25
C PRO A 310 25.12 3.22 37.65
N GLY A 311 25.90 3.43 38.73
CA GLY A 311 26.66 2.36 39.37
C GLY A 311 25.73 1.20 39.78
N PHE A 312 24.61 1.54 40.43
CA PHE A 312 23.49 0.63 40.65
C PHE A 312 22.17 1.40 40.68
N ARG A 313 21.07 0.68 40.43
CA ARG A 313 19.70 1.15 40.58
C ARG A 313 18.93 0.28 41.55
N LEU A 314 18.10 0.91 42.37
CA LEU A 314 17.06 0.26 43.16
C LEU A 314 15.70 0.81 42.73
N PHE A 315 14.68 -0.02 42.69
CA PHE A 315 13.33 0.43 42.34
C PHE A 315 12.25 -0.42 42.98
N ALA A 316 11.08 0.21 43.16
CA ALA A 316 9.86 -0.45 43.57
C ALA A 316 8.68 0.19 42.84
N GLY A 317 7.67 -0.61 42.53
CA GLY A 317 6.47 -0.13 41.86
C GLY A 317 5.22 -0.88 42.29
N LEU A 318 4.10 -0.21 42.11
CA LEU A 318 2.75 -0.72 42.28
C LEU A 318 2.00 -0.54 40.96
N ASP A 319 1.38 -1.61 40.50
CA ASP A 319 0.69 -1.71 39.22
C ASP A 319 -0.76 -2.12 39.50
N TRP A 320 -1.73 -1.38 38.96
CA TRP A 320 -3.14 -1.72 39.01
C TRP A 320 -3.77 -1.69 37.63
N THR A 321 -4.32 -2.83 37.20
CA THR A 321 -4.94 -3.03 35.90
C THR A 321 -6.41 -3.38 36.07
N GLN A 322 -7.27 -2.70 35.32
CA GLN A 322 -8.65 -3.10 35.10
C GLN A 322 -8.79 -3.53 33.63
N PRO A 323 -8.99 -4.84 33.36
CA PRO A 323 -9.17 -5.33 32.01
C PRO A 323 -10.37 -4.68 31.32
N GLY A 324 -10.24 -4.44 30.01
CA GLY A 324 -11.32 -3.93 29.18
C GLY A 324 -12.43 -4.94 28.97
N GLU A 325 -13.59 -4.48 28.51
CA GLU A 325 -14.66 -5.38 28.07
C GLU A 325 -14.18 -6.12 26.82
N ARG A 326 -13.80 -7.39 27.00
CA ARG A 326 -13.52 -8.28 25.87
C ARG A 326 -14.84 -8.47 25.12
N ALA A 327 -14.85 -8.21 23.81
CA ALA A 327 -15.96 -8.65 22.97
C ALA A 327 -16.20 -10.15 23.27
N PRO A 328 -17.45 -10.58 23.57
CA PRO A 328 -17.70 -11.96 23.95
C PRO A 328 -17.15 -12.87 22.86
N ALA A 329 -16.43 -13.91 23.27
CA ALA A 329 -15.95 -14.91 22.34
C ALA A 329 -17.16 -15.43 21.53
N PRO A 330 -17.04 -15.57 20.20
CA PRO A 330 -18.09 -16.24 19.45
C PRO A 330 -18.34 -17.61 20.09
N PRO A 331 -19.61 -18.02 20.26
CA PRO A 331 -19.93 -19.30 20.88
C PRO A 331 -19.21 -20.45 20.15
N PRO A 332 -18.83 -21.52 20.88
CA PRO A 332 -18.18 -22.66 20.26
C PRO A 332 -19.05 -23.17 19.10
N ALA A 333 -18.40 -23.42 17.95
CA ALA A 333 -19.08 -24.01 16.82
C ALA A 333 -19.71 -25.35 17.24
N PRO A 334 -20.93 -25.66 16.79
CA PRO A 334 -21.53 -26.97 17.00
C PRO A 334 -20.59 -28.09 16.50
N PRO A 335 -20.68 -29.31 17.05
CA PRO A 335 -19.90 -30.44 16.57
C PRO A 335 -20.09 -30.57 15.05
N ALA A 336 -18.98 -30.83 14.36
CA ALA A 336 -19.04 -31.06 12.92
C ALA A 336 -20.01 -32.22 12.64
N PRO A 337 -20.87 -32.07 11.63
CA PRO A 337 -21.73 -33.17 11.20
C PRO A 337 -20.88 -34.38 10.80
N VAL A 338 -21.39 -35.58 11.06
CA VAL A 338 -20.74 -36.87 10.76
C VAL A 338 -20.93 -37.15 9.27
N ASP A 339 -19.94 -37.81 8.67
CA ASP A 339 -19.91 -38.30 7.30
C ASP A 339 -19.47 -39.77 7.42
N THR A 340 -20.42 -40.69 7.20
CA THR A 340 -20.33 -42.10 7.59
C THR A 340 -19.57 -42.96 6.58
N ASP A 341 -19.75 -42.73 5.29
CA ASP A 341 -19.10 -43.43 4.17
C ASP A 341 -17.93 -42.63 3.55
N ALA A 342 -17.68 -41.42 4.03
CA ALA A 342 -16.52 -40.59 3.73
C ALA A 342 -16.47 -40.12 2.27
N ASP A 343 -17.63 -39.87 1.68
CA ASP A 343 -17.77 -39.32 0.34
C ASP A 343 -17.79 -37.77 0.31
N GLY A 344 -17.73 -37.11 1.47
CA GLY A 344 -17.65 -35.66 1.55
C GLY A 344 -19.01 -34.95 1.61
N VAL A 345 -20.12 -35.68 1.55
CA VAL A 345 -21.45 -35.24 1.98
C VAL A 345 -21.65 -35.68 3.43
N THR A 346 -22.32 -34.86 4.24
CA THR A 346 -22.52 -35.20 5.66
C THR A 346 -23.85 -35.92 5.84
N ASP A 347 -23.97 -36.83 6.80
CA ASP A 347 -25.14 -37.70 7.05
C ASP A 347 -26.49 -36.93 7.11
N ASP A 348 -26.48 -35.63 7.42
CA ASP A 348 -27.68 -34.78 7.48
C ASP A 348 -28.14 -34.26 6.10
N LYS A 349 -27.31 -34.40 5.08
CA LYS A 349 -27.53 -33.97 3.69
C LYS A 349 -27.45 -35.13 2.69
N ASP A 350 -26.83 -36.22 3.11
CA ASP A 350 -26.61 -37.43 2.36
C ASP A 350 -27.89 -38.31 2.34
N GLN A 351 -28.40 -38.57 1.14
CA GLN A 351 -29.56 -39.43 0.91
C GLN A 351 -29.22 -40.92 1.01
N CYS A 352 -27.94 -41.29 0.86
CA CYS A 352 -27.41 -42.64 0.81
C CYS A 352 -26.24 -42.89 1.78
N ALA A 353 -26.32 -42.40 3.03
CA ALA A 353 -25.30 -42.43 4.12
C ALA A 353 -24.59 -43.75 4.53
N GLN A 354 -24.68 -44.83 3.74
CA GLN A 354 -23.83 -46.02 3.86
C GLN A 354 -23.13 -46.41 2.55
N GLY A 355 -23.38 -45.70 1.46
CA GLY A 355 -22.92 -46.02 0.12
C GLY A 355 -22.27 -44.79 -0.47
N PRO A 356 -20.95 -44.82 -0.73
CA PRO A 356 -20.25 -43.63 -1.19
C PRO A 356 -20.72 -43.19 -2.57
N GLU A 357 -20.86 -41.89 -2.75
CA GLU A 357 -20.98 -41.18 -4.02
C GLU A 357 -19.88 -41.60 -5.04
N ASP A 358 -20.21 -41.66 -6.34
CA ASP A 358 -19.25 -41.98 -7.41
C ASP A 358 -18.61 -40.76 -8.08
N MET A 359 -18.98 -39.54 -7.68
CA MET A 359 -18.34 -38.25 -8.00
C MET A 359 -17.99 -38.09 -9.48
N ASP A 360 -18.95 -38.32 -10.35
CA ASP A 360 -18.77 -38.23 -11.80
C ASP A 360 -19.23 -36.89 -12.39
N GLY A 361 -19.78 -36.00 -11.56
CA GLY A 361 -20.27 -34.67 -11.95
C GLY A 361 -21.78 -34.61 -12.14
N PHE A 362 -22.49 -35.71 -11.95
CA PHE A 362 -23.95 -35.79 -11.95
C PHE A 362 -24.47 -36.01 -10.53
N GLN A 363 -25.32 -35.11 -10.07
CA GLN A 363 -25.99 -35.19 -8.76
C GLN A 363 -25.10 -35.43 -7.51
N ASP A 364 -23.78 -35.27 -7.61
CA ASP A 364 -22.76 -35.35 -6.54
C ASP A 364 -23.08 -34.67 -5.17
N ASP A 365 -24.08 -33.79 -5.13
CA ASP A 365 -24.49 -33.06 -3.92
C ASP A 365 -25.41 -33.90 -3.01
N ASP A 366 -25.91 -35.05 -3.46
CA ASP A 366 -26.92 -35.84 -2.74
C ASP A 366 -26.42 -37.11 -2.04
N GLY A 367 -25.16 -37.51 -2.30
CA GLY A 367 -24.46 -38.59 -1.62
C GLY A 367 -24.83 -39.99 -2.11
N CYS A 368 -25.52 -40.11 -3.24
CA CYS A 368 -25.92 -41.37 -3.84
C CYS A 368 -25.19 -41.61 -5.16
N ALA A 369 -24.50 -42.75 -5.26
CA ALA A 369 -23.97 -43.19 -6.56
C ALA A 369 -25.07 -43.37 -7.61
N ASP A 370 -24.83 -42.82 -8.81
CA ASP A 370 -25.72 -42.82 -9.96
C ASP A 370 -25.07 -43.58 -11.15
N PRO A 371 -25.29 -44.90 -11.29
CA PRO A 371 -24.55 -45.70 -12.29
C PRO A 371 -25.04 -45.61 -13.75
N ASP A 372 -26.07 -44.80 -14.02
CA ASP A 372 -26.73 -44.57 -15.31
C ASP A 372 -27.45 -43.21 -15.21
N ASN A 373 -26.71 -42.13 -15.46
CA ASN A 373 -27.12 -40.76 -15.13
C ASN A 373 -28.32 -40.27 -15.97
N ASP A 374 -28.40 -40.63 -17.26
CA ASP A 374 -29.51 -40.22 -18.12
C ASP A 374 -30.65 -41.24 -18.24
N GLY A 375 -30.46 -42.45 -17.73
CA GLY A 375 -31.48 -43.48 -17.60
C GLY A 375 -31.91 -44.10 -18.93
N ASP A 376 -31.05 -44.06 -19.95
CA ASP A 376 -31.31 -44.69 -21.24
C ASP A 376 -31.09 -46.22 -21.23
N GLY A 377 -30.48 -46.74 -20.15
CA GLY A 377 -30.21 -48.16 -19.92
C GLY A 377 -28.78 -48.60 -20.23
N ILE A 378 -27.89 -47.68 -20.61
CA ILE A 378 -26.45 -47.89 -20.77
C ILE A 378 -25.72 -47.31 -19.54
N PRO A 379 -25.02 -48.13 -18.73
CA PRO A 379 -24.30 -47.60 -17.56
C PRO A 379 -23.21 -46.61 -17.97
N ASP A 380 -22.95 -45.55 -17.19
CA ASP A 380 -22.03 -44.44 -17.56
C ASP A 380 -20.63 -44.92 -17.96
N THR A 381 -20.16 -46.02 -17.34
CA THR A 381 -18.88 -46.66 -17.68
C THR A 381 -18.76 -47.15 -19.13
N ASN A 382 -19.89 -47.38 -19.79
CA ASN A 382 -20.01 -47.82 -21.16
C ASN A 382 -20.72 -46.78 -22.05
N ASP A 383 -21.08 -45.62 -21.49
CA ASP A 383 -21.77 -44.54 -22.17
C ASP A 383 -20.77 -43.47 -22.63
N LYS A 384 -20.83 -43.05 -23.91
CA LYS A 384 -20.00 -41.95 -24.41
C LYS A 384 -20.59 -40.57 -24.12
N CYS A 385 -21.90 -40.48 -23.93
CA CYS A 385 -22.60 -39.28 -23.52
C CYS A 385 -23.41 -39.55 -22.24
N PRO A 386 -22.76 -39.82 -21.07
CA PRO A 386 -23.42 -40.25 -19.83
C PRO A 386 -24.62 -39.43 -19.35
N ASN A 387 -24.76 -38.18 -19.82
CA ASN A 387 -25.79 -37.25 -19.36
C ASN A 387 -26.85 -36.93 -20.45
N GLU A 388 -26.78 -37.56 -21.61
CA GLU A 388 -27.67 -37.29 -22.74
C GLU A 388 -28.26 -38.59 -23.27
N PRO A 389 -29.57 -38.82 -23.07
CA PRO A 389 -30.14 -40.12 -23.35
C PRO A 389 -30.08 -40.46 -24.84
N GLU A 390 -29.65 -41.68 -25.14
CA GLU A 390 -29.57 -42.23 -26.48
C GLU A 390 -30.89 -42.09 -27.25
N THR A 391 -30.78 -41.73 -28.53
CA THR A 391 -31.90 -41.64 -29.45
C THR A 391 -31.92 -42.85 -30.37
N MET A 392 -32.58 -43.92 -29.93
CA MET A 392 -32.77 -45.19 -30.66
C MET A 392 -33.39 -44.98 -32.06
N ASN A 393 -32.55 -44.79 -33.08
CA ASN A 393 -32.93 -44.42 -34.44
C ASN A 393 -32.34 -45.34 -35.51
N GLY A 394 -31.53 -46.33 -35.11
CA GLY A 394 -30.89 -47.30 -36.00
C GLY A 394 -29.47 -46.90 -36.44
N PHE A 395 -28.92 -45.83 -35.89
CA PHE A 395 -27.56 -45.35 -36.16
C PHE A 395 -26.82 -45.19 -34.83
N GLN A 396 -25.82 -46.05 -34.63
CA GLN A 396 -24.94 -46.09 -33.44
C GLN A 396 -25.61 -46.22 -32.06
N ASP A 397 -26.84 -46.73 -31.99
CA ASP A 397 -27.63 -46.95 -30.75
C ASP A 397 -26.97 -47.76 -29.58
N GLU A 398 -25.70 -48.17 -29.68
CA GLU A 398 -24.96 -48.87 -28.63
C GLU A 398 -23.93 -47.96 -27.91
N ASP A 399 -23.78 -46.70 -28.32
CA ASP A 399 -22.74 -45.83 -27.79
C ASP A 399 -23.20 -44.77 -26.78
N GLY A 400 -24.51 -44.68 -26.53
CA GLY A 400 -25.08 -43.85 -25.47
C GLY A 400 -25.19 -42.38 -25.84
N CYS A 401 -25.08 -42.03 -27.13
CA CYS A 401 -25.07 -40.65 -27.58
C CYS A 401 -26.24 -40.34 -28.51
N PRO A 402 -26.95 -39.21 -28.31
CA PRO A 402 -28.07 -38.84 -29.16
C PRO A 402 -27.59 -38.46 -30.57
N ASP A 403 -27.67 -39.40 -31.49
CA ASP A 403 -27.24 -39.18 -32.85
C ASP A 403 -28.30 -38.52 -33.74
N LYS A 404 -27.85 -37.62 -34.63
CA LYS A 404 -28.65 -37.01 -35.71
C LYS A 404 -28.00 -37.30 -37.06
N GLU A 405 -28.79 -37.52 -38.10
CA GLU A 405 -28.27 -37.66 -39.45
C GLU A 405 -27.48 -36.38 -39.85
N PRO A 406 -26.21 -36.49 -40.32
CA PRO A 406 -25.40 -35.33 -40.66
C PRO A 406 -25.93 -34.53 -41.85
N VAL A 407 -25.83 -33.19 -41.77
CA VAL A 407 -26.26 -32.22 -42.81
C VAL A 407 -25.10 -31.27 -43.13
N ASP A 408 -24.94 -30.97 -44.42
CA ASP A 408 -24.00 -29.98 -44.99
C ASP A 408 -24.85 -29.02 -45.86
N SER A 409 -25.09 -27.83 -45.32
CA SER A 409 -26.10 -26.88 -45.78
C SER A 409 -25.66 -26.06 -47.00
N ASP A 410 -24.40 -25.65 -47.09
CA ASP A 410 -23.84 -24.86 -48.19
C ASP A 410 -22.89 -25.64 -49.13
N LYS A 411 -22.56 -26.88 -48.78
CA LYS A 411 -21.91 -27.88 -49.65
C LYS A 411 -20.48 -27.56 -49.99
N ASP A 412 -19.76 -26.92 -49.08
CA ASP A 412 -18.35 -26.63 -49.24
C ASP A 412 -17.41 -27.78 -48.80
N GLY A 413 -17.99 -28.79 -48.14
CA GLY A 413 -17.35 -30.01 -47.68
C GLY A 413 -17.10 -30.09 -46.18
N LEU A 414 -17.48 -29.06 -45.41
CA LEU A 414 -17.59 -29.11 -43.95
C LEU A 414 -19.06 -29.36 -43.56
N MET A 415 -19.26 -30.06 -42.45
CA MET A 415 -20.61 -30.28 -41.91
C MET A 415 -21.03 -29.06 -41.09
N ASP A 416 -22.33 -28.79 -40.98
CA ASP A 416 -22.87 -27.60 -40.28
C ASP A 416 -22.37 -27.44 -38.83
N ASP A 417 -21.96 -28.54 -38.19
CA ASP A 417 -21.40 -28.57 -36.82
C ASP A 417 -19.90 -28.27 -36.75
N GLN A 418 -19.20 -28.37 -37.89
CA GLN A 418 -17.77 -28.13 -38.07
C GLN A 418 -17.46 -26.85 -38.87
N ASP A 419 -18.51 -26.18 -39.35
CA ASP A 419 -18.45 -24.98 -40.17
C ASP A 419 -18.79 -23.72 -39.34
N LYS A 420 -17.92 -22.70 -39.34
CA LYS A 420 -18.15 -21.43 -38.62
C LYS A 420 -19.24 -20.57 -39.25
N CYS A 421 -19.55 -20.77 -40.52
CA CYS A 421 -20.64 -20.12 -41.20
C CYS A 421 -21.36 -21.09 -42.14
N PRO A 422 -22.22 -21.98 -41.57
CA PRO A 422 -22.92 -23.10 -42.25
C PRO A 422 -23.87 -22.76 -43.41
N THR A 423 -23.86 -21.52 -43.87
CA THR A 423 -24.73 -21.02 -44.94
C THR A 423 -23.96 -20.25 -46.01
N GLN A 424 -22.64 -20.10 -45.83
CA GLN A 424 -21.76 -19.33 -46.68
C GLN A 424 -20.58 -20.21 -47.05
N PRO A 425 -20.51 -20.69 -48.30
CA PRO A 425 -19.47 -21.62 -48.68
C PRO A 425 -18.10 -20.95 -48.63
N GLU A 426 -17.14 -21.66 -48.06
CA GLU A 426 -15.69 -21.38 -48.07
C GLU A 426 -15.15 -21.02 -49.47
N ASP A 427 -14.28 -20.01 -49.56
CA ASP A 427 -13.70 -19.52 -50.82
C ASP A 427 -12.26 -19.98 -51.11
N LYS A 428 -11.70 -20.98 -50.40
CA LYS A 428 -10.55 -21.82 -50.81
C LYS A 428 -9.47 -21.10 -51.63
N ASP A 429 -9.00 -19.97 -51.14
CA ASP A 429 -7.98 -19.14 -51.78
C ASP A 429 -6.58 -19.37 -51.19
N GLY A 430 -6.49 -20.22 -50.16
CA GLY A 430 -5.26 -20.57 -49.46
C GLY A 430 -5.06 -19.78 -48.16
N PHE A 431 -6.03 -18.98 -47.75
CA PHE A 431 -6.07 -18.28 -46.48
C PHE A 431 -7.23 -18.80 -45.64
N GLN A 432 -6.90 -19.39 -44.48
CA GLN A 432 -7.88 -19.86 -43.50
C GLN A 432 -8.98 -20.84 -43.99
N ASP A 433 -8.81 -21.46 -45.18
CA ASP A 433 -9.65 -22.51 -45.80
C ASP A 433 -10.20 -23.67 -44.91
N GLU A 434 -9.73 -23.81 -43.67
CA GLU A 434 -10.11 -24.89 -42.75
C GLU A 434 -11.33 -24.54 -41.89
N ASP A 435 -11.84 -23.31 -41.94
CA ASP A 435 -12.88 -22.86 -41.01
C ASP A 435 -14.29 -22.73 -41.58
N GLY A 436 -14.44 -22.96 -42.88
CA GLY A 436 -15.73 -22.99 -43.58
C GLY A 436 -16.21 -21.60 -43.99
N CYS A 437 -15.42 -20.56 -43.76
CA CYS A 437 -15.83 -19.19 -44.04
C CYS A 437 -15.08 -18.51 -45.16
N PRO A 438 -15.81 -17.86 -46.08
CA PRO A 438 -15.17 -17.08 -47.12
C PRO A 438 -14.43 -15.89 -46.50
N ASP A 439 -13.19 -15.68 -46.92
CA ASP A 439 -12.33 -14.56 -46.53
C ASP A 439 -12.10 -13.60 -47.71
N PRO A 440 -13.04 -12.67 -47.96
CA PRO A 440 -12.98 -11.82 -49.16
C PRO A 440 -11.93 -10.69 -49.12
N ASP A 441 -11.23 -10.49 -47.99
CA ASP A 441 -10.20 -9.45 -47.75
C ASP A 441 -9.20 -9.97 -46.70
N ASN A 442 -8.18 -10.68 -47.17
CA ASN A 442 -7.26 -11.49 -46.39
C ASN A 442 -6.32 -10.66 -45.51
N ASP A 443 -5.86 -9.50 -45.98
CA ASP A 443 -4.96 -8.62 -45.23
C ASP A 443 -5.66 -7.44 -44.53
N LYS A 444 -6.95 -7.27 -44.78
CA LYS A 444 -7.87 -6.36 -44.08
C LYS A 444 -7.52 -4.90 -44.31
N ASP A 445 -7.01 -4.56 -45.49
CA ASP A 445 -6.74 -3.19 -45.88
C ASP A 445 -7.96 -2.46 -46.49
N GLY A 446 -9.04 -3.21 -46.77
CA GLY A 446 -10.30 -2.72 -47.31
C GLY A 446 -10.44 -2.87 -48.82
N VAL A 447 -9.45 -3.42 -49.52
CA VAL A 447 -9.53 -3.86 -50.92
C VAL A 447 -9.78 -5.36 -50.92
N PRO A 448 -10.91 -5.85 -51.48
CA PRO A 448 -11.14 -7.29 -51.49
C PRO A 448 -10.15 -8.02 -52.41
N ASP A 449 -9.79 -9.24 -52.06
CA ASP A 449 -8.75 -10.08 -52.69
C ASP A 449 -8.79 -10.12 -54.22
N TRP A 450 -9.99 -10.13 -54.80
CA TRP A 450 -10.18 -10.16 -56.26
C TRP A 450 -9.85 -8.84 -57.00
N GLU A 451 -9.71 -7.75 -56.27
CA GLU A 451 -9.40 -6.39 -56.71
C GLU A 451 -8.02 -5.95 -56.19
N ASP A 452 -7.41 -6.71 -55.27
CA ASP A 452 -6.12 -6.47 -54.66
C ASP A 452 -4.96 -7.12 -55.46
N GLN A 453 -3.90 -6.35 -55.76
CA GLN A 453 -2.69 -6.85 -56.40
C GLN A 453 -1.73 -7.55 -55.43
N CYS A 454 -1.88 -7.32 -54.13
CA CYS A 454 -1.11 -7.89 -53.04
C CYS A 454 -2.01 -8.44 -51.90
N PRO A 455 -2.88 -9.44 -52.14
CA PRO A 455 -3.94 -9.89 -51.19
C PRO A 455 -3.52 -10.30 -49.77
N MET A 456 -2.21 -10.38 -49.50
CA MET A 456 -1.63 -10.82 -48.23
C MET A 456 -0.75 -9.74 -47.58
N GLN A 457 -0.73 -8.52 -48.12
CA GLN A 457 0.13 -7.43 -47.67
C GLN A 457 -0.63 -6.09 -47.68
N PRO A 458 -0.92 -5.54 -46.49
CA PRO A 458 -1.82 -4.40 -46.42
C PRO A 458 -1.24 -3.14 -47.06
N GLU A 459 -2.09 -2.42 -47.80
CA GLU A 459 -1.80 -1.14 -48.44
C GLU A 459 -1.23 -0.07 -47.49
N VAL A 460 -0.29 0.72 -48.00
CA VAL A 460 0.31 1.86 -47.29
C VAL A 460 -0.24 3.16 -47.87
N ILE A 461 -1.37 3.62 -47.34
CA ILE A 461 -2.04 4.84 -47.78
C ILE A 461 -1.11 6.07 -47.64
N ASN A 462 -0.51 6.47 -48.75
CA ASN A 462 0.54 7.48 -48.81
C ASN A 462 0.37 8.46 -50.00
N GLY A 463 -0.64 8.28 -50.85
CA GLY A 463 -0.93 9.13 -52.01
C GLY A 463 -0.30 8.61 -53.31
N VAL A 464 0.35 7.46 -53.28
CA VAL A 464 0.85 6.72 -54.44
C VAL A 464 -0.02 5.47 -54.50
N LYS A 465 -0.65 5.26 -55.65
CA LYS A 465 -1.47 4.09 -56.01
C LYS A 465 -2.32 3.42 -54.91
N ASP A 466 -2.84 4.18 -53.95
CA ASP A 466 -3.64 3.68 -52.81
C ASP A 466 -4.97 2.94 -53.17
N GLU A 467 -5.20 2.58 -54.43
CA GLU A 467 -6.34 1.81 -54.94
C GLU A 467 -5.93 0.43 -55.48
N ASP A 468 -4.63 0.06 -55.41
CA ASP A 468 -4.14 -1.24 -55.90
C ASP A 468 -3.89 -2.31 -54.83
N GLY A 469 -4.06 -1.97 -53.54
CA GLY A 469 -3.96 -2.90 -52.41
C GLY A 469 -2.52 -3.30 -52.06
N CYS A 470 -1.52 -2.63 -52.63
CA CYS A 470 -0.12 -3.01 -52.47
C CYS A 470 0.68 -1.99 -51.65
N PRO A 471 1.57 -2.44 -50.75
CA PRO A 471 2.39 -1.53 -49.97
C PRO A 471 3.38 -0.75 -50.85
N ASP A 472 3.15 0.55 -51.01
CA ASP A 472 4.03 1.44 -51.75
C ASP A 472 5.24 1.98 -50.93
N GLU A 473 6.31 2.37 -51.63
CA GLU A 473 7.49 2.99 -50.99
C GLU A 473 7.19 4.39 -50.45
N GLY A 474 7.01 4.50 -49.13
CA GLY A 474 6.80 5.78 -48.48
C GLY A 474 6.51 5.63 -46.99
N LYS A 475 6.54 6.76 -46.26
CA LYS A 475 5.99 6.80 -44.90
C LYS A 475 4.62 7.43 -44.97
N SER A 476 3.59 6.71 -44.53
CA SER A 476 2.30 7.34 -44.28
C SER A 476 2.46 8.43 -43.22
N LYS A 477 1.95 9.63 -43.50
CA LYS A 477 1.87 10.75 -42.55
C LYS A 477 0.57 10.71 -41.76
N VAL A 478 -0.25 9.70 -41.98
CA VAL A 478 -1.56 9.50 -41.37
C VAL A 478 -1.66 8.07 -40.83
N ARG A 479 -2.51 7.85 -39.84
CA ARG A 479 -2.83 6.52 -39.34
C ARG A 479 -4.30 6.46 -38.98
N LEU A 480 -5.01 5.46 -39.49
CA LEU A 480 -6.38 5.19 -39.11
C LEU A 480 -6.40 4.50 -37.74
N GLU A 481 -7.15 5.05 -36.79
CA GLU A 481 -7.49 4.42 -35.52
C GLU A 481 -9.02 4.25 -35.45
N ALA A 482 -9.50 3.34 -34.60
CA ALA A 482 -10.93 3.00 -34.50
C ALA A 482 -11.89 4.21 -34.38
N LYS A 483 -11.44 5.35 -33.82
CA LYS A 483 -12.29 6.54 -33.58
C LYS A 483 -11.78 7.84 -34.20
N ARG A 484 -10.66 7.84 -34.92
CA ARG A 484 -10.05 9.07 -35.48
C ARG A 484 -8.99 8.77 -36.53
N ILE A 485 -8.68 9.77 -37.34
CA ILE A 485 -7.52 9.76 -38.25
C ILE A 485 -6.40 10.57 -37.60
N VAL A 486 -5.32 9.91 -37.20
CA VAL A 486 -4.17 10.54 -36.55
C VAL A 486 -3.21 11.06 -37.61
N ILE A 487 -2.98 12.37 -37.62
CA ILE A 487 -1.93 12.98 -38.44
C ILE A 487 -0.59 12.96 -37.69
N LEU A 488 0.48 12.53 -38.35
CA LEU A 488 1.85 12.50 -37.84
C LEU A 488 2.62 13.79 -38.16
N ASP A 489 2.02 14.67 -38.95
CA ASP A 489 2.52 16.01 -39.29
C ASP A 489 1.41 17.07 -39.10
N LYS A 490 1.75 18.37 -39.16
CA LYS A 490 0.82 19.47 -38.90
C LYS A 490 0.21 20.04 -40.18
N VAL A 491 -1.07 20.40 -40.12
CA VAL A 491 -1.71 21.23 -41.15
C VAL A 491 -1.30 22.69 -40.95
N TYR A 492 -0.59 23.25 -41.93
CA TYR A 492 -0.09 24.62 -41.87
C TYR A 492 -0.99 25.60 -42.63
N PHE A 493 -1.16 26.79 -42.03
CA PHE A 493 -1.93 27.88 -42.62
C PHE A 493 -1.06 29.14 -42.77
N ALA A 494 -1.40 30.00 -43.72
CA ALA A 494 -0.81 31.33 -43.82
C ALA A 494 -1.13 32.15 -42.55
N THR A 495 -0.17 32.97 -42.12
CA THR A 495 -0.25 33.74 -40.86
C THR A 495 -1.55 34.57 -40.78
N ASN A 496 -2.30 34.41 -39.68
CA ASN A 496 -3.60 35.05 -39.44
C ASN A 496 -4.67 34.83 -40.53
N LYS A 497 -4.48 33.81 -41.38
CA LYS A 497 -5.42 33.41 -42.42
C LYS A 497 -5.83 31.95 -42.25
N ASP A 498 -6.83 31.57 -43.00
CA ASP A 498 -7.42 30.26 -43.17
C ASP A 498 -6.96 29.56 -44.46
N VAL A 499 -6.00 30.17 -45.18
CA VAL A 499 -5.39 29.61 -46.39
C VAL A 499 -4.40 28.50 -46.01
N ILE A 500 -4.65 27.27 -46.46
CA ILE A 500 -3.77 26.11 -46.27
C ILE A 500 -2.48 26.29 -47.09
N LEU A 501 -1.33 26.02 -46.50
CA LEU A 501 -0.03 26.10 -47.18
C LEU A 501 0.26 24.82 -47.97
N PRO A 502 0.92 24.92 -49.15
CA PRO A 502 1.20 23.76 -50.02
C PRO A 502 1.88 22.58 -49.35
N LYS A 503 2.75 22.83 -48.37
CA LYS A 503 3.42 21.77 -47.60
C LYS A 503 2.48 20.84 -46.80
N SER A 504 1.21 21.21 -46.66
CA SER A 504 0.20 20.38 -45.99
C SER A 504 -0.66 19.59 -46.97
N PHE A 505 -0.50 19.79 -48.28
CA PHE A 505 -1.35 19.15 -49.29
C PHE A 505 -1.12 17.63 -49.31
N ASP A 506 0.13 17.15 -49.29
CA ASP A 506 0.41 15.71 -49.23
C ASP A 506 -0.27 15.04 -48.04
N LEU A 507 -0.20 15.66 -46.85
CA LEU A 507 -0.84 15.14 -45.64
C LEU A 507 -2.37 15.07 -45.81
N LEU A 508 -2.99 16.13 -46.34
CA LEU A 508 -4.44 16.18 -46.52
C LEU A 508 -4.92 15.26 -47.65
N ASN A 509 -4.10 15.03 -48.68
CA ASN A 509 -4.37 14.06 -49.73
C ASN A 509 -4.41 12.65 -49.15
N GLN A 510 -3.49 12.31 -48.25
CA GLN A 510 -3.51 11.02 -47.55
C GLN A 510 -4.74 10.86 -46.65
N VAL A 511 -5.18 11.93 -45.96
CA VAL A 511 -6.45 11.89 -45.22
C VAL A 511 -7.64 11.65 -46.16
N ALA A 512 -7.65 12.25 -47.35
CA ALA A 512 -8.69 12.02 -48.35
C ALA A 512 -8.64 10.58 -48.89
N ALA A 513 -7.45 10.04 -49.14
CA ALA A 513 -7.25 8.66 -49.58
C ALA A 513 -7.80 7.66 -48.57
N ILE A 514 -7.49 7.81 -47.27
CA ILE A 514 -8.09 6.97 -46.20
C ILE A 514 -9.61 6.96 -46.29
N LEU A 515 -10.23 8.14 -46.42
CA LEU A 515 -11.68 8.22 -46.47
C LEU A 515 -12.27 7.59 -47.74
N ARG A 516 -11.56 7.64 -48.87
CA ARG A 516 -12.01 6.99 -50.11
C ARG A 516 -11.90 5.47 -50.00
N ALA A 517 -10.78 4.97 -49.48
CA ALA A 517 -10.57 3.54 -49.24
C ALA A 517 -11.49 2.97 -48.15
N ASN A 518 -12.01 3.81 -47.24
CA ASN A 518 -12.87 3.36 -46.14
C ASN A 518 -14.29 3.94 -46.26
N PRO A 519 -15.13 3.45 -47.20
CA PRO A 519 -16.51 3.93 -47.38
C PRO A 519 -17.41 3.69 -46.16
N GLN A 520 -17.09 2.72 -45.31
CA GLN A 520 -17.76 2.43 -44.04
C GLN A 520 -17.66 3.57 -43.03
N ILE A 521 -16.69 4.49 -43.15
CA ILE A 521 -16.63 5.71 -42.33
C ILE A 521 -17.68 6.69 -42.85
N GLU A 522 -18.87 6.65 -42.27
CA GLU A 522 -20.00 7.47 -42.72
C GLU A 522 -19.85 8.95 -42.37
N LEU A 523 -19.24 9.30 -41.22
CA LEU A 523 -19.12 10.70 -40.80
C LEU A 523 -17.81 10.97 -40.05
N LEU A 524 -17.02 11.92 -40.58
CA LEU A 524 -15.79 12.44 -39.97
C LEU A 524 -15.94 13.93 -39.65
N ARG A 525 -15.55 14.35 -38.44
CA ARG A 525 -15.47 15.75 -38.01
C ARG A 525 -14.04 16.27 -38.10
N VAL A 526 -13.86 17.35 -38.86
CA VAL A 526 -12.65 18.17 -38.90
C VAL A 526 -12.73 19.24 -37.81
N GLU A 527 -11.81 19.19 -36.85
CA GLU A 527 -11.78 20.13 -35.73
C GLU A 527 -10.64 21.13 -35.86
N GLY A 528 -10.94 22.42 -35.79
CA GLY A 528 -9.94 23.50 -35.77
C GLY A 528 -9.68 24.02 -34.37
N HIS A 529 -8.41 24.20 -34.01
CA HIS A 529 -8.00 24.71 -32.69
C HIS A 529 -6.98 25.85 -32.80
N THR A 530 -6.99 26.78 -31.85
CA THR A 530 -6.04 27.90 -31.74
C THR A 530 -5.37 27.93 -30.38
N ASP A 531 -4.31 28.75 -30.26
CA ASP A 531 -3.78 29.14 -28.95
C ASP A 531 -4.64 30.23 -28.29
N ASN A 532 -4.18 30.71 -27.13
CA ASN A 532 -4.83 31.80 -26.39
C ASN A 532 -4.40 33.22 -26.81
N GLN A 533 -3.69 33.40 -27.92
CA GLN A 533 -3.25 34.72 -28.37
C GLN A 533 -4.37 35.40 -29.16
N GLY A 534 -4.68 36.64 -28.81
CA GLY A 534 -5.78 37.39 -29.43
C GLY A 534 -7.11 37.29 -28.68
N LYS A 535 -8.19 37.74 -29.32
CA LYS A 535 -9.53 37.76 -28.70
C LYS A 535 -10.20 36.38 -28.89
N PRO A 536 -10.81 35.77 -27.86
CA PRO A 536 -11.47 34.46 -27.96
C PRO A 536 -12.47 34.38 -29.12
N ALA A 537 -13.30 35.40 -29.33
CA ALA A 537 -14.25 35.45 -30.45
C ALA A 537 -13.55 35.46 -31.83
N LYS A 538 -12.37 36.07 -31.95
CA LYS A 538 -11.59 36.02 -33.22
C LYS A 538 -10.98 34.64 -33.44
N ASN A 539 -10.51 34.02 -32.36
CA ASN A 539 -9.93 32.67 -32.37
C ASN A 539 -10.97 31.61 -32.73
N GLN A 540 -12.17 31.72 -32.18
CA GLN A 540 -13.32 30.89 -32.55
C GLN A 540 -13.61 30.98 -34.05
N ASN A 541 -13.89 32.19 -34.55
CA ASN A 541 -14.15 32.42 -35.98
C ASN A 541 -12.99 31.95 -36.89
N LEU A 542 -11.74 32.12 -36.47
CA LEU A 542 -10.57 31.67 -37.24
C LEU A 542 -10.49 30.15 -37.31
N SER A 543 -10.72 29.46 -36.19
CA SER A 543 -10.71 28.00 -36.15
C SER A 543 -11.82 27.37 -36.99
N GLU A 544 -13.02 27.96 -36.97
CA GLU A 544 -14.16 27.51 -37.78
C GLU A 544 -13.85 27.62 -39.28
N ARG A 545 -13.31 28.77 -39.73
CA ARG A 545 -12.92 28.94 -41.13
C ARG A 545 -11.80 28.00 -41.56
N ARG A 546 -10.83 27.74 -40.68
CA ARG A 546 -9.75 26.77 -40.95
C ARG A 546 -10.28 25.35 -41.11
N ALA A 547 -11.14 24.91 -40.18
CA ALA A 547 -11.79 23.60 -40.28
C ALA A 547 -12.64 23.50 -41.55
N ALA A 548 -13.39 24.55 -41.89
CA ALA A 548 -14.19 24.62 -43.10
C ALA A 548 -13.33 24.55 -44.39
N ASN A 549 -12.18 25.21 -44.43
CA ASN A 549 -11.27 25.14 -45.58
C ASN A 549 -10.59 23.78 -45.71
N VAL A 550 -10.26 23.11 -44.60
CA VAL A 550 -9.77 21.72 -44.63
C VAL A 550 -10.86 20.79 -45.15
N ARG A 551 -12.10 20.93 -44.67
CA ARG A 551 -13.26 20.21 -45.23
C ARG A 551 -13.43 20.46 -46.73
N ALA A 552 -13.36 21.72 -47.16
CA ALA A 552 -13.46 22.07 -48.58
C ALA A 552 -12.32 21.47 -49.43
N PHE A 553 -11.11 21.38 -48.86
CA PHE A 553 -10.00 20.69 -49.49
C PHE A 553 -10.29 19.20 -49.67
N LEU A 554 -10.71 18.50 -48.61
CA LEU A 554 -11.05 17.07 -48.69
C LEU A 554 -12.18 16.78 -49.68
N ILE A 555 -13.18 17.66 -49.76
CA ILE A 555 -14.26 17.55 -50.77
C ILE A 555 -13.70 17.67 -52.18
N LYS A 556 -12.78 18.61 -52.40
CA LYS A 556 -12.13 18.81 -53.71
C LYS A 556 -11.30 17.58 -54.11
N GLU A 557 -10.69 16.90 -53.15
CA GLU A 557 -9.93 15.66 -53.35
C GLU A 557 -10.82 14.40 -53.41
N GLY A 558 -12.14 14.56 -53.53
CA GLY A 558 -13.06 13.46 -53.87
C GLY A 558 -13.84 12.86 -52.69
N VAL A 559 -13.73 13.40 -51.48
CA VAL A 559 -14.54 12.94 -50.34
C VAL A 559 -15.94 13.54 -50.39
N ALA A 560 -16.99 12.70 -50.29
CA ALA A 560 -18.37 13.17 -50.31
C ALA A 560 -18.66 14.17 -49.17
N ALA A 561 -19.37 15.26 -49.48
CA ALA A 561 -19.55 16.39 -48.56
C ALA A 561 -20.37 16.04 -47.31
N GLU A 562 -21.28 15.08 -47.44
CA GLU A 562 -22.11 14.49 -46.39
C GLU A 562 -21.31 13.65 -45.39
N ARG A 563 -20.13 13.15 -45.78
CA ARG A 563 -19.24 12.40 -44.89
C ARG A 563 -18.36 13.28 -44.01
N LEU A 564 -18.48 14.61 -44.16
CA LEU A 564 -17.59 15.58 -43.51
C LEU A 564 -18.38 16.65 -42.74
N GLU A 565 -18.08 16.77 -41.45
CA GLU A 565 -18.46 17.89 -40.60
C GLU A 565 -17.22 18.75 -40.31
N SER A 566 -17.37 20.07 -40.14
CA SER A 566 -16.27 20.94 -39.69
C SER A 566 -16.69 21.80 -38.51
N VAL A 567 -15.92 21.78 -37.44
CA VAL A 567 -16.18 22.53 -36.20
C VAL A 567 -14.93 23.27 -35.75
N GLY A 568 -15.05 24.54 -35.39
CA GLY A 568 -13.98 25.28 -34.72
C GLY A 568 -14.19 25.27 -33.21
N TYR A 569 -13.12 25.07 -32.44
CA TYR A 569 -13.14 25.15 -30.97
C TYR A 569 -12.37 26.35 -30.42
N GLY A 570 -11.78 27.17 -31.29
CA GLY A 570 -10.93 28.29 -30.89
C GLY A 570 -9.88 27.83 -29.88
N GLN A 571 -9.83 28.51 -28.74
CA GLN A 571 -8.89 28.22 -27.65
C GLN A 571 -9.49 27.37 -26.52
N THR A 572 -10.67 26.76 -26.71
CA THR A 572 -11.43 26.11 -25.62
C THR A 572 -10.97 24.69 -25.31
N LYS A 573 -10.31 24.01 -26.25
CA LYS A 573 -9.76 22.64 -26.11
C LYS A 573 -8.23 22.61 -26.28
N PRO A 574 -7.44 23.17 -25.32
CA PRO A 574 -5.99 23.11 -25.39
C PRO A 574 -5.48 21.69 -25.07
N VAL A 575 -4.47 21.24 -25.82
CA VAL A 575 -3.74 19.98 -25.57
C VAL A 575 -2.41 20.21 -24.86
N ASP A 576 -1.97 21.47 -24.76
CA ASP A 576 -0.71 21.86 -24.12
C ASP A 576 -0.83 23.25 -23.47
N THR A 577 0.17 23.63 -22.68
CA THR A 577 0.25 24.92 -21.99
C THR A 577 0.34 26.08 -22.97
N ASN A 578 -0.57 27.04 -22.84
CA ASN A 578 -0.47 28.30 -23.58
C ASN A 578 0.63 29.25 -23.07
N LYS A 579 1.34 28.88 -21.99
CA LYS A 579 2.41 29.70 -21.40
C LYS A 579 3.66 29.73 -22.27
N THR A 580 4.01 28.64 -22.94
CA THR A 580 5.24 28.52 -23.75
C THR A 580 4.93 28.71 -25.24
N ALA A 581 5.92 29.12 -26.02
CA ALA A 581 5.78 29.21 -27.48
C ALA A 581 5.50 27.84 -28.11
N ALA A 582 6.16 26.79 -27.60
CA ALA A 582 5.98 25.42 -28.04
C ALA A 582 4.56 24.90 -27.73
N GLY A 583 4.05 25.11 -26.51
CA GLY A 583 2.70 24.65 -26.16
C GLY A 583 1.60 25.41 -26.90
N ARG A 584 1.80 26.71 -27.18
CA ARG A 584 0.91 27.44 -28.11
C ARG A 584 0.95 26.87 -29.53
N GLU A 585 2.12 26.49 -30.02
CA GLU A 585 2.30 25.82 -31.32
C GLU A 585 1.67 24.42 -31.36
N ASN A 586 1.57 23.72 -30.23
CA ASN A 586 0.83 22.46 -30.14
C ASN A 586 -0.69 22.68 -30.11
N ASN A 587 -1.17 23.74 -29.46
CA ASN A 587 -2.59 24.08 -29.44
C ASN A 587 -3.13 24.53 -30.80
N ARG A 588 -2.29 25.15 -31.64
CA ARG A 588 -2.61 25.51 -33.03
C ARG A 588 -2.59 24.26 -33.92
N ARG A 589 -3.71 23.56 -34.03
CA ARG A 589 -3.79 22.26 -34.73
C ARG A 589 -5.13 22.01 -35.40
N VAL A 590 -5.17 20.96 -36.22
CA VAL A 590 -6.37 20.39 -36.82
C VAL A 590 -6.46 18.92 -36.39
N GLU A 591 -7.65 18.44 -36.04
CA GLU A 591 -7.91 17.04 -35.69
C GLU A 591 -9.02 16.46 -36.56
N PHE A 592 -9.04 15.14 -36.71
CA PHE A 592 -9.99 14.40 -37.55
C PHE A 592 -10.62 13.27 -36.73
N ASN A 593 -11.85 13.46 -36.25
CA ASN A 593 -12.53 12.52 -35.36
C ASN A 593 -13.66 11.79 -36.10
N ILE A 594 -13.72 10.47 -35.99
CA ILE A 594 -14.77 9.65 -36.62
C ILE A 594 -15.99 9.66 -35.71
N LEU A 595 -17.14 10.07 -36.25
CA LEU A 595 -18.40 10.17 -35.52
C LEU A 595 -19.34 9.02 -35.81
N LYS A 596 -19.24 8.40 -36.99
CA LYS A 596 -20.12 7.29 -37.39
C LYS A 596 -19.38 6.34 -38.33
N VAL A 597 -19.46 5.05 -38.04
CA VAL A 597 -19.03 3.95 -38.90
C VAL A 597 -20.24 3.06 -39.14
N ALA A 598 -20.40 2.52 -40.35
CA ALA A 598 -21.47 1.59 -40.67
C ALA A 598 -21.37 0.36 -39.74
N GLY A 599 -22.42 0.11 -38.95
CA GLY A 599 -22.49 -1.04 -38.03
C GLY A 599 -22.23 -0.77 -36.55
N GLU A 600 -21.71 0.41 -36.15
CA GLU A 600 -21.50 0.76 -34.72
C GLU A 600 -22.00 2.19 -34.38
N GLU A 601 -22.90 2.31 -33.38
CA GLU A 601 -23.30 3.59 -32.81
C GLU A 601 -22.22 4.13 -31.85
N ALA A 602 -21.46 5.14 -32.27
CA ALA A 602 -20.45 5.78 -31.42
C ALA A 602 -21.10 6.73 -30.39
N GLU A 603 -21.19 6.28 -29.13
CA GLU A 603 -21.63 7.08 -27.98
C GLU A 603 -20.63 8.24 -27.69
N GLN A 604 -21.13 9.48 -27.65
CA GLN A 604 -20.32 10.71 -27.53
C GLN A 604 -19.75 10.90 -26.11
N PRO A 605 -18.51 11.42 -25.95
CA PRO A 605 -17.98 11.81 -24.65
C PRO A 605 -18.65 13.11 -24.16
N LYS A 606 -19.19 13.08 -22.93
CA LYS A 606 -19.77 14.22 -22.20
C LYS A 606 -18.73 15.25 -21.76
#